data_AF-A0A7X4I9P1-F1
#
_entry.id   AF-A0A7X4I9P1-F1
#
_cell.length_a   1.000
_cell.length_b   1.000
_cell.length_c   1.000
_cell.angle_alpha   90.00
_cell.angle_beta   90.00
_cell.angle_gamma   90.00
#
_symmetry.space_group_name_H-M   'P 1'
#
loop_
_entity.id
_entity.type
_entity.pdbx_description
1 polymer ?
#
loop_
_entity_poly.entity_id
_entity_poly.type
_entity_poly.pdbx_seq_one_letter_code
_entity_poly.pdbx_strand_id
1 'polypeptide(L)'
;MKKNKVILTRTGEAYTCKYLLDAADVVDTKVDMGMSGRFPQIIPYTLEEKEGQRTFVYQIGERMQMTEFLKKEINKKQMLTLLYNVLSALETFGMNMISLSYVAKDIQYIFVKPETLEVSFIVAAVDKEITDLNEVRDFVKAIICDATYFEMDRDNYVARLISFTNRRGTFSISDMKKYVDNLLLDMGIHIEEEKKQEVKENKTAADKVSRVGVMQNQAKMSQPVSPMSNGQPMPGRPMPMPNGQPMPGRPMPMPNGQPMPGRPMPMPNGQPMPGR
;
A
#
# COMPACT_ATOMS: atom_id res chain seq x y z
N MET A 1 4.47 17.90 -5.30
CA MET A 1 3.11 18.41 -5.46
C MET A 1 3.05 19.85 -4.99
N LYS A 2 2.57 20.75 -5.84
CA LYS A 2 2.38 22.17 -5.50
C LYS A 2 0.96 22.37 -4.96
N LYS A 3 0.80 22.95 -3.76
CA LYS A 3 -0.50 23.06 -3.09
C LYS A 3 -1.52 23.89 -3.90
N ASN A 4 -1.06 24.93 -4.59
CA ASN A 4 -1.90 25.82 -5.39
C ASN A 4 -2.47 25.19 -6.67
N LYS A 5 -2.05 23.97 -7.02
CA LYS A 5 -2.58 23.21 -8.16
C LYS A 5 -3.66 22.21 -7.76
N VAL A 6 -3.92 22.06 -6.46
CA VAL A 6 -4.95 21.16 -5.94
C VAL A 6 -6.27 21.93 -5.82
N ILE A 7 -7.33 21.37 -6.39
CA ILE A 7 -8.69 21.86 -6.23
C ILE A 7 -9.47 20.78 -5.50
N LEU A 8 -9.83 21.05 -4.24
CA LEU A 8 -10.70 20.19 -3.45
C LEU A 8 -12.09 20.83 -3.38
N THR A 9 -13.10 20.10 -3.83
CA THR A 9 -14.51 20.52 -3.77
C THR A 9 -15.30 19.50 -3.00
N ARG A 10 -16.14 19.98 -2.08
CA ARG A 10 -17.11 19.16 -1.35
C ARG A 10 -18.49 19.37 -1.95
N THR A 11 -19.14 18.27 -2.35
CA THR A 11 -20.50 18.26 -2.85
C THR A 11 -21.33 17.34 -1.96
N GLY A 12 -22.06 17.92 -1.00
CA GLY A 12 -22.73 17.16 0.05
C GLY A 12 -21.74 16.42 0.95
N GLU A 13 -21.82 15.09 0.98
CA GLU A 13 -20.91 14.22 1.74
C GLU A 13 -19.71 13.73 0.92
N ALA A 14 -19.72 13.95 -0.40
CA ALA A 14 -18.66 13.50 -1.29
C ALA A 14 -17.61 14.58 -1.51
N TYR A 15 -16.34 14.16 -1.52
CA TYR A 15 -15.22 15.00 -1.94
C TYR A 15 -14.81 14.65 -3.37
N THR A 16 -14.55 15.69 -4.15
CA THR A 16 -13.85 15.57 -5.44
C THR A 16 -12.56 16.36 -5.34
N CYS A 17 -11.46 15.74 -5.74
CA CYS A 17 -10.17 16.40 -5.78
C CYS A 17 -9.59 16.35 -7.18
N LYS A 18 -9.01 17.46 -7.62
CA LYS A 18 -8.33 17.60 -8.90
C LYS A 18 -6.94 18.17 -8.70
N TYR A 19 -5.97 17.73 -9.50
CA TYR A 19 -4.65 18.36 -9.59
C TYR A 19 -4.44 18.85 -11.02
N LEU A 20 -4.32 20.16 -11.19
CA LEU A 20 -4.12 20.79 -12.49
C LEU A 20 -2.65 20.68 -12.91
N LEU A 21 -2.41 20.22 -14.14
CA LEU A 21 -1.07 20.14 -14.73
C LEU A 21 -0.87 21.32 -15.69
N ASP A 22 0.26 21.99 -15.55
CA ASP A 22 0.71 23.00 -16.51
C ASP A 22 1.42 22.34 -17.70
N ALA A 23 1.63 23.11 -18.77
CA ALA A 23 2.42 22.65 -19.93
C ALA A 23 3.87 22.28 -19.54
N ALA A 24 4.44 22.93 -18.52
CA ALA A 24 5.80 22.67 -18.02
C ALA A 24 5.86 21.48 -17.05
N ASP A 25 4.73 20.97 -16.58
CA ASP A 25 4.73 19.83 -15.66
C ASP A 25 5.02 18.53 -16.43
N VAL A 26 6.11 17.86 -16.04
CA VAL A 26 6.49 16.54 -16.54
C VAL A 26 5.92 15.48 -15.61
N VAL A 27 5.09 14.59 -16.16
CA VAL A 27 4.52 13.46 -15.43
C VAL A 27 5.52 12.30 -15.44
N ASP A 28 5.85 11.78 -14.26
CA ASP A 28 6.63 10.58 -14.10
C ASP A 28 5.76 9.36 -14.43
N THR A 29 5.81 8.95 -15.71
CA THR A 29 4.98 7.88 -16.27
C THR A 29 5.22 6.51 -15.63
N LYS A 30 6.38 6.30 -14.99
CA LYS A 30 6.68 5.05 -14.26
C LYS A 30 5.81 4.94 -13.00
N VAL A 31 5.49 6.06 -12.38
CA VAL A 31 4.65 6.13 -11.18
C VAL A 31 3.17 6.28 -11.59
N ASP A 32 2.88 7.05 -12.64
CA ASP A 32 1.52 7.31 -13.14
C ASP A 32 0.80 6.04 -13.66
N MET A 33 1.46 5.26 -14.53
CA MET A 33 0.81 4.13 -15.22
C MET A 33 0.67 2.86 -14.34
N GLY A 34 1.26 2.81 -13.14
CA GLY A 34 1.41 1.57 -12.38
C GLY A 34 0.99 1.60 -10.90
N MET A 35 0.57 2.75 -10.36
CA MET A 35 0.38 2.90 -8.90
C MET A 35 -1.05 3.21 -8.46
N SER A 36 -1.89 3.78 -9.33
CA SER A 36 -3.32 3.96 -9.06
C SER A 36 -3.97 2.58 -8.82
N GLY A 37 -4.36 2.29 -7.58
CA GLY A 37 -4.95 1.02 -7.16
C GLY A 37 -3.97 -0.06 -6.67
N ARG A 38 -2.64 0.13 -6.80
CA ARG A 38 -1.64 -0.83 -6.29
C ARG A 38 -1.39 -0.68 -4.79
N PHE A 39 -1.45 0.56 -4.29
CA PHE A 39 -1.25 0.88 -2.88
C PHE A 39 -2.55 1.45 -2.31
N PRO A 40 -3.14 0.85 -1.27
CA PRO A 40 -4.38 1.37 -0.66
C PRO A 40 -4.20 2.75 -0.02
N GLN A 41 -2.95 3.13 0.26
CA GLN A 41 -2.58 4.45 0.77
C GLN A 41 -2.57 5.53 -0.32
N ILE A 42 -2.70 5.19 -1.61
CA ILE A 42 -2.81 6.17 -2.70
C ILE A 42 -4.26 6.22 -3.14
N ILE A 43 -4.83 7.42 -3.17
CA ILE A 43 -6.19 7.60 -3.69
C ILE A 43 -6.16 7.36 -5.20
N PRO A 44 -7.01 6.46 -5.74
CA PRO A 44 -7.08 6.23 -7.17
C PRO A 44 -7.42 7.51 -7.93
N TYR A 45 -6.81 7.70 -9.09
CA TYR A 45 -7.12 8.82 -9.96
C TYR A 45 -7.06 8.42 -11.43
N THR A 46 -7.64 9.28 -12.26
CA THR A 46 -7.59 9.22 -13.72
C THR A 46 -6.97 10.50 -14.26
N LEU A 47 -6.13 10.40 -15.29
CA LEU A 47 -5.64 11.54 -16.04
C LEU A 47 -6.68 11.91 -17.10
N GLU A 48 -7.27 13.09 -16.98
CA GLU A 48 -8.17 13.67 -17.98
C GLU A 48 -7.45 14.79 -18.76
N GLU A 49 -7.74 14.91 -20.05
CA GLU A 49 -7.32 16.03 -20.88
C GLU A 49 -8.55 16.67 -21.52
N LYS A 50 -8.81 17.93 -21.19
CA LYS A 50 -9.93 18.72 -21.72
C LYS A 50 -9.41 20.07 -22.15
N GLU A 51 -9.69 20.45 -23.40
CA GLU A 51 -9.29 21.76 -23.96
C GLU A 51 -7.78 22.05 -23.81
N GLY A 52 -6.93 21.02 -23.89
CA GLY A 52 -5.48 21.12 -23.73
C GLY A 52 -5.00 21.24 -22.27
N GLN A 53 -5.90 21.26 -21.28
CA GLN A 53 -5.55 21.17 -19.87
C GLN A 53 -5.59 19.72 -19.39
N ARG A 54 -4.44 19.23 -18.91
CA ARG A 54 -4.30 17.92 -18.28
C ARG A 54 -4.61 18.02 -16.79
N THR A 55 -5.39 17.09 -16.25
CA THR A 55 -5.84 17.11 -14.85
C THR A 55 -5.87 15.70 -14.28
N PHE A 56 -5.26 15.48 -13.12
CA PHE A 56 -5.53 14.27 -12.33
C PHE A 56 -6.84 14.44 -11.57
N VAL A 57 -7.77 13.50 -11.72
CA VAL A 57 -9.07 13.49 -11.03
C VAL A 57 -9.12 12.33 -10.05
N TYR A 58 -9.16 12.63 -8.75
CA TYR A 58 -9.06 11.65 -7.67
C TYR A 58 -10.43 11.15 -7.20
N GLN A 59 -10.53 9.85 -7.02
CA GLN A 59 -11.72 9.13 -6.56
C GLN A 59 -11.65 8.92 -5.04
N ILE A 60 -12.09 9.93 -4.28
CA ILE A 60 -12.01 9.91 -2.81
C ILE A 60 -12.85 8.79 -2.20
N GLY A 61 -14.03 8.52 -2.78
CA GLY A 61 -15.00 7.56 -2.24
C GLY A 61 -15.59 8.04 -0.90
N GLU A 62 -15.87 7.10 0.00
CA GLU A 62 -16.50 7.34 1.32
C GLU A 62 -15.50 7.81 2.40
N ARG A 63 -14.30 8.22 2.02
CA ARG A 63 -13.27 8.63 2.99
C ARG A 63 -13.55 10.02 3.52
N MET A 64 -13.33 10.21 4.82
CA MET A 64 -13.45 11.49 5.51
C MET A 64 -12.18 12.30 5.36
N GLN A 65 -12.28 13.62 5.20
CA GLN A 65 -11.11 14.50 5.20
C GLN A 65 -10.45 14.51 6.59
N MET A 66 -9.12 14.46 6.65
CA MET A 66 -8.37 14.42 7.91
C MET A 66 -8.73 15.60 8.82
N THR A 67 -8.87 16.82 8.29
CA THR A 67 -9.30 18.00 9.06
C THR A 67 -10.67 17.83 9.73
N GLU A 68 -11.60 17.10 9.13
CA GLU A 68 -12.90 16.80 9.72
C GLU A 68 -12.81 15.69 10.76
N PHE A 69 -11.98 14.69 10.49
CA PHE A 69 -11.71 13.61 11.43
C PHE A 69 -11.07 14.17 12.72
N LEU A 70 -10.07 15.06 12.60
CA LEU A 70 -9.36 15.67 13.72
C LEU A 70 -10.21 16.62 14.58
N LYS A 71 -11.34 17.13 14.04
CA LYS A 71 -12.32 17.91 14.81
C LYS A 71 -13.20 17.06 15.71
N LYS A 72 -13.28 15.76 15.45
CA LYS A 72 -13.96 14.83 16.36
C LYS A 72 -13.07 14.60 17.57
N GLU A 73 -13.68 14.21 18.67
CA GLU A 73 -12.95 13.82 19.86
C GLU A 73 -12.12 12.55 19.59
N ILE A 74 -10.81 12.64 19.82
CA ILE A 74 -9.83 11.58 19.57
C ILE A 74 -9.21 11.13 20.88
N ASN A 75 -9.26 9.83 21.16
CA ASN A 75 -8.55 9.23 22.29
C ASN A 75 -7.11 8.81 21.94
N LYS A 76 -6.32 8.45 22.95
CA LYS A 76 -4.94 7.95 22.79
C LYS A 76 -4.79 6.86 21.75
N LYS A 77 -5.62 5.80 21.80
CA LYS A 77 -5.55 4.68 20.83
C LYS A 77 -5.73 5.20 19.40
N GLN A 78 -6.77 5.99 19.16
CA GLN A 78 -7.07 6.53 17.83
C GLN A 78 -5.95 7.43 17.30
N MET A 79 -5.42 8.34 18.12
CA MET A 79 -4.31 9.23 17.71
C MET A 79 -3.05 8.42 17.36
N LEU A 80 -2.65 7.46 18.20
CA LEU A 80 -1.46 6.66 17.95
C LEU A 80 -1.60 5.77 16.72
N THR A 81 -2.75 5.11 16.55
CA THR A 81 -3.03 4.30 15.35
C THR A 81 -3.06 5.14 14.08
N LEU A 82 -3.66 6.35 14.13
CA LEU A 82 -3.68 7.28 13.01
C LEU A 82 -2.26 7.68 12.60
N LEU A 83 -1.43 8.11 13.56
CA LEU A 83 -0.03 8.48 13.30
C LEU A 83 0.78 7.31 12.77
N TYR A 84 0.59 6.10 13.31
CA TYR A 84 1.24 4.90 12.81
C TYR A 84 0.89 4.67 11.34
N ASN A 85 -0.38 4.76 10.96
CA ASN A 85 -0.83 4.56 9.58
C ASN A 85 -0.30 5.65 8.63
N VAL A 86 -0.23 6.92 9.07
CA VAL A 86 0.42 8.01 8.32
C VAL A 86 1.90 7.70 8.07
N LEU A 87 2.65 7.38 9.11
CA LEU A 87 4.10 7.14 9.02
C LEU A 87 4.39 5.88 8.21
N SER A 88 3.60 4.83 8.39
CA SER A 88 3.68 3.57 7.64
C SER A 88 3.43 3.79 6.14
N ALA A 89 2.48 4.65 5.77
CA ALA A 89 2.22 5.01 4.37
C ALA A 89 3.43 5.75 3.76
N LEU A 90 3.96 6.75 4.44
CA LEU A 90 5.12 7.51 3.96
C LEU A 90 6.38 6.64 3.83
N GLU A 91 6.60 5.73 4.78
CA GLU A 91 7.67 4.74 4.70
C GLU A 91 7.48 3.78 3.53
N THR A 92 6.24 3.30 3.31
CA THR A 92 5.88 2.45 2.17
C THR A 92 6.20 3.16 0.84
N PHE A 93 5.92 4.45 0.72
CA PHE A 93 6.24 5.22 -0.47
C PHE A 93 7.76 5.27 -0.73
N GLY A 94 8.56 5.57 0.30
CA GLY A 94 10.02 5.56 0.20
C GLY A 94 10.59 4.19 -0.20
N MET A 95 10.07 3.10 0.40
CA MET A 95 10.48 1.72 0.08
C MET A 95 10.11 1.30 -1.35
N ASN A 96 9.07 1.89 -1.93
CA ASN A 96 8.58 1.56 -3.27
C ASN A 96 9.02 2.58 -4.35
N MET A 97 10.08 3.35 -4.08
CA MET A 97 10.64 4.35 -5.01
C MET A 97 9.62 5.44 -5.41
N ILE A 98 8.61 5.68 -4.58
CA ILE A 98 7.67 6.78 -4.74
C ILE A 98 8.27 7.98 -4.04
N SER A 99 8.72 8.96 -4.82
CA SER A 99 9.26 10.18 -4.23
C SER A 99 8.21 10.82 -3.32
N LEU A 100 8.61 11.15 -2.10
CA LEU A 100 7.76 11.93 -1.19
C LEU A 100 7.41 13.29 -1.81
N SER A 101 8.15 13.76 -2.83
CA SER A 101 7.83 15.03 -3.50
C SER A 101 6.49 14.94 -4.22
N TYR A 102 6.02 13.76 -4.61
CA TYR A 102 4.73 13.54 -5.24
C TYR A 102 3.56 13.57 -4.26
N VAL A 103 3.82 13.38 -2.97
CA VAL A 103 2.80 13.15 -1.94
C VAL A 103 2.33 14.48 -1.34
N ALA A 104 1.01 14.63 -1.21
CA ALA A 104 0.41 15.73 -0.45
C ALA A 104 0.79 15.64 1.04
N LYS A 105 1.37 16.72 1.57
CA LYS A 105 1.80 16.83 2.98
C LYS A 105 1.06 18.00 3.65
N ASP A 106 -0.26 17.92 3.59
CA ASP A 106 -1.17 18.91 4.15
C ASP A 106 -2.43 18.18 4.58
N ILE A 107 -2.86 18.35 5.82
CA ILE A 107 -4.03 17.66 6.38
C ILE A 107 -5.32 17.92 5.58
N GLN A 108 -5.39 19.01 4.80
CA GLN A 108 -6.52 19.27 3.91
C GLN A 108 -6.63 18.26 2.76
N TYR A 109 -5.52 17.61 2.39
CA TYR A 109 -5.43 16.71 1.23
C TYR A 109 -5.21 15.24 1.63
N ILE A 110 -5.44 14.93 2.91
CA ILE A 110 -5.36 13.58 3.46
C ILE A 110 -6.76 13.11 3.82
N PHE A 111 -7.01 11.83 3.58
CA PHE A 111 -8.30 11.20 3.82
C PHE A 111 -8.14 9.97 4.69
N VAL A 112 -9.13 9.76 5.57
CA VAL A 112 -9.13 8.72 6.58
C VAL A 112 -10.45 7.96 6.51
N LYS A 113 -10.40 6.64 6.67
CA LYS A 113 -11.60 5.84 6.99
C LYS A 113 -11.81 5.84 8.50
N PRO A 114 -12.87 6.46 9.04
CA PRO A 114 -13.04 6.62 10.49
C PRO A 114 -13.06 5.29 11.27
N GLU A 115 -13.50 4.20 10.63
CA GLU A 115 -13.71 2.89 11.25
C GLU A 115 -12.39 2.15 11.45
N THR A 116 -11.52 2.18 10.44
CA THR A 116 -10.25 1.42 10.41
C THR A 116 -9.02 2.29 10.64
N LEU A 117 -9.18 3.61 10.64
CA LEU A 117 -8.11 4.61 10.67
C LEU A 117 -7.11 4.44 9.51
N GLU A 118 -7.52 3.78 8.42
CA GLU A 118 -6.74 3.71 7.19
C GLU A 118 -6.58 5.11 6.59
N VAL A 119 -5.34 5.44 6.21
CA VAL A 119 -4.99 6.75 5.67
C VAL A 119 -4.68 6.63 4.18
N SER A 120 -5.27 7.50 3.38
CA SER A 120 -5.03 7.61 1.95
C SER A 120 -4.57 9.04 1.59
N PHE A 121 -3.61 9.10 0.68
CA PHE A 121 -2.93 10.31 0.23
C PHE A 121 -3.29 10.63 -1.20
N ILE A 122 -3.41 11.92 -1.49
CA ILE A 122 -3.29 12.45 -2.85
C ILE A 122 -1.82 12.37 -3.25
N VAL A 123 -1.55 11.70 -4.38
CA VAL A 123 -0.22 11.61 -4.97
C VAL A 123 -0.31 12.11 -6.40
N ALA A 124 0.50 13.12 -6.73
CA ALA A 124 0.65 13.64 -8.08
C ALA A 124 2.09 13.40 -8.52
N ALA A 125 2.28 12.44 -9.43
CA ALA A 125 3.57 12.02 -9.97
C ALA A 125 4.13 13.07 -10.96
N VAL A 126 4.29 14.29 -10.48
CA VAL A 126 4.82 15.41 -11.25
C VAL A 126 6.19 15.72 -10.74
N ASP A 127 7.15 15.75 -11.65
CA ASP A 127 8.55 15.95 -11.34
C ASP A 127 8.72 17.23 -10.51
N LYS A 128 9.37 17.07 -9.35
CA LYS A 128 9.61 18.17 -8.40
C LYS A 128 10.97 17.92 -7.75
N GLU A 129 11.62 19.02 -7.41
CA GLU A 129 12.72 19.07 -6.45
C GLU A 129 12.48 18.22 -5.20
N ILE A 130 13.61 17.81 -4.60
CA ILE A 130 13.73 16.96 -3.42
C ILE A 130 12.80 17.46 -2.30
N THR A 131 12.14 16.51 -1.61
CA THR A 131 11.33 16.86 -0.43
C THR A 131 12.22 17.21 0.73
N ASP A 132 12.00 18.36 1.36
CA ASP A 132 12.56 18.66 2.67
C ASP A 132 11.85 17.82 3.73
N LEU A 133 12.61 17.05 4.52
CA LEU A 133 12.08 16.26 5.64
C LEU A 133 11.46 17.13 6.73
N ASN A 134 11.77 18.43 6.78
CA ASN A 134 11.04 19.38 7.62
C ASN A 134 9.58 19.55 7.16
N GLU A 135 9.26 19.48 5.87
CA GLU A 135 7.85 19.48 5.41
C GLU A 135 7.09 18.27 5.97
N VAL A 136 7.77 17.12 6.08
CA VAL A 136 7.19 15.89 6.66
C VAL A 136 6.99 16.05 8.16
N ARG A 137 7.99 16.60 8.87
CA ARG A 137 7.90 16.92 10.30
C ARG A 137 6.71 17.83 10.59
N ASP A 138 6.59 18.93 9.85
CA ASP A 138 5.55 19.93 10.05
C ASP A 138 4.16 19.35 9.77
N PHE A 139 4.04 18.52 8.74
CA PHE A 139 2.81 17.79 8.44
C PHE A 139 2.40 16.85 9.59
N VAL A 140 3.32 16.05 10.12
CA VAL A 140 3.03 15.16 11.25
C VAL A 140 2.67 15.96 12.50
N LYS A 141 3.37 17.08 12.74
CA LYS A 141 3.07 17.99 13.84
C LYS A 141 1.68 18.61 13.70
N ALA A 142 1.25 19.00 12.50
CA ALA A 142 -0.09 19.52 12.26
C ALA A 142 -1.18 18.51 12.64
N ILE A 143 -1.01 17.21 12.32
CA ILE A 143 -1.97 16.17 12.71
C ILE A 143 -2.13 16.10 14.24
N ILE A 144 -1.02 16.23 14.97
CA ILE A 144 -1.02 16.19 16.45
C ILE A 144 -1.65 17.47 17.01
N CYS A 145 -1.25 18.64 16.51
CA CYS A 145 -1.68 19.92 17.07
C CYS A 145 -3.14 20.28 16.74
N ASP A 146 -3.67 19.82 15.61
CA ASP A 146 -5.01 20.19 15.13
C ASP A 146 -6.11 19.22 15.61
N ALA A 147 -5.74 18.20 16.39
CA ALA A 147 -6.67 17.21 16.94
C ALA A 147 -7.42 17.73 18.16
N THR A 148 -8.72 17.42 18.23
CA THR A 148 -9.53 17.61 19.44
C THR A 148 -9.40 16.37 20.31
N TYR A 149 -8.64 16.47 21.39
CA TYR A 149 -8.37 15.35 22.29
C TYR A 149 -9.47 15.14 23.32
N PHE A 150 -9.70 13.87 23.69
CA PHE A 150 -10.60 13.52 24.78
C PHE A 150 -10.18 14.19 26.09
N GLU A 151 -11.06 15.02 26.67
CA GLU A 151 -10.72 15.87 27.82
C GLU A 151 -10.29 15.10 29.07
N MET A 152 -10.78 13.87 29.24
CA MET A 152 -10.45 13.02 30.39
C MET A 152 -9.13 12.27 30.21
N ASP A 153 -8.45 12.39 29.07
CA ASP A 153 -7.14 11.79 28.85
C ASP A 153 -6.07 12.54 29.65
N ARG A 154 -5.48 11.86 30.65
CA ARG A 154 -4.44 12.41 31.52
C ARG A 154 -3.03 11.97 31.14
N ASP A 155 -2.88 11.17 30.08
CA ASP A 155 -1.57 10.73 29.63
C ASP A 155 -0.83 11.87 28.91
N ASN A 156 0.47 12.00 29.19
CA ASN A 156 1.32 13.01 28.57
C ASN A 156 1.83 12.63 27.15
N TYR A 157 1.28 11.59 26.52
CA TYR A 157 1.71 11.10 25.20
C TYR A 157 1.68 12.19 24.13
N VAL A 158 0.69 13.09 24.12
CA VAL A 158 0.62 14.21 23.17
C VAL A 158 1.84 15.12 23.32
N ALA A 159 2.18 15.50 24.55
CA ALA A 159 3.36 16.31 24.84
C ALA A 159 4.66 15.60 24.42
N ARG A 160 4.73 14.27 24.60
CA ARG A 160 5.86 13.45 24.15
C ARG A 160 5.98 13.40 22.62
N LEU A 161 4.85 13.27 21.90
CA LEU A 161 4.80 13.31 20.44
C LEU A 161 5.24 14.68 19.90
N ILE A 162 4.72 15.77 20.45
CA ILE A 162 5.14 17.14 20.10
C ILE A 162 6.64 17.32 20.35
N SER A 163 7.12 16.87 21.50
CA SER A 163 8.55 16.93 21.85
C SER A 163 9.42 16.15 20.86
N PHE A 164 8.95 15.00 20.38
CA PHE A 164 9.63 14.24 19.33
C PHE A 164 9.73 15.05 18.03
N THR A 165 8.62 15.67 17.58
CA THR A 165 8.63 16.49 16.35
C THR A 165 9.53 17.71 16.45
N ASN A 166 9.71 18.27 17.64
CA ASN A 166 10.54 19.46 17.88
C ASN A 166 12.04 19.16 18.09
N ARG A 167 12.47 17.89 18.03
CA ARG A 167 13.90 17.55 18.18
C ARG A 167 14.73 18.21 17.09
N ARG A 168 15.85 18.82 17.49
CA ARG A 168 16.83 19.40 16.56
C ARG A 168 17.43 18.30 15.66
N GLY A 169 17.77 18.66 14.43
CA GLY A 169 18.34 17.75 13.43
C GLY A 169 17.32 17.30 12.40
N THR A 170 17.69 16.30 11.60
CA THR A 170 16.86 15.76 10.52
C THR A 170 15.74 14.89 11.10
N PHE A 171 14.51 15.10 10.62
CA PHE A 171 13.37 14.27 11.00
C PHE A 171 13.46 12.88 10.35
N SER A 172 13.16 11.84 11.12
CA SER A 172 13.18 10.44 10.66
C SER A 172 11.80 9.82 10.80
N ILE A 173 11.21 9.46 9.67
CA ILE A 173 9.89 8.80 9.59
C ILE A 173 9.95 7.46 10.32
N SER A 174 10.98 6.67 10.09
CA SER A 174 11.14 5.35 10.70
C SER A 174 11.35 5.43 12.22
N ASP A 175 12.10 6.42 12.73
CA ASP A 175 12.28 6.56 14.17
C ASP A 175 11.00 7.02 14.87
N MET A 176 10.24 7.94 14.24
CA MET A 176 8.94 8.33 14.79
C MET A 176 7.94 7.18 14.74
N LYS A 177 7.93 6.40 13.64
CA LYS A 177 7.05 5.22 13.52
C LYS A 177 7.33 4.22 14.62
N LYS A 178 8.61 3.86 14.85
CA LYS A 178 9.01 2.97 15.95
C LYS A 178 8.63 3.54 17.32
N TYR A 179 8.78 4.85 17.51
CA TYR A 179 8.37 5.49 18.76
C TYR A 179 6.86 5.37 19.01
N VAL A 180 6.03 5.65 18.00
CA VAL A 180 4.56 5.50 18.07
C VAL A 180 4.17 4.04 18.26
N ASP A 181 4.84 3.12 17.56
CA ASP A 181 4.61 1.68 17.67
C ASP A 181 4.89 1.17 19.09
N ASN A 182 5.98 1.60 19.72
CA ASN A 182 6.26 1.26 21.11
C ASN A 182 5.16 1.76 22.06
N LEU A 183 4.61 2.97 21.85
CA LEU A 183 3.50 3.48 22.66
C LEU A 183 2.21 2.66 22.49
N LEU A 184 1.99 2.07 21.31
CA LEU A 184 0.88 1.16 21.05
C LEU A 184 1.11 -0.21 21.70
N LEU A 185 2.35 -0.72 21.64
CA LEU A 185 2.74 -1.97 22.29
C LEU A 185 2.61 -1.87 23.82
N ASP A 186 2.95 -0.72 24.43
CA ASP A 186 2.73 -0.45 25.85
C ASP A 186 1.24 -0.53 26.25
N MET A 187 0.33 -0.33 25.29
CA MET A 187 -1.12 -0.48 25.45
C MET A 187 -1.62 -1.89 25.11
N GLY A 188 -0.74 -2.81 24.71
CA GLY A 188 -1.10 -4.15 24.24
C GLY A 188 -1.71 -4.19 22.83
N ILE A 189 -1.45 -3.18 21.99
CA ILE A 189 -1.99 -3.09 20.63
C ILE A 189 -0.91 -3.50 19.62
N HIS A 190 -1.19 -4.51 18.80
CA HIS A 190 -0.28 -5.06 17.80
C HIS A 190 -0.80 -4.87 16.37
N ILE A 191 -0.49 -3.73 15.75
CA ILE A 191 -1.09 -3.36 14.44
C ILE A 191 -0.71 -4.32 13.31
N GLU A 192 0.53 -4.83 13.28
CA GLU A 192 0.95 -5.75 12.21
C GLU A 192 0.24 -7.12 12.26
N GLU A 193 -0.17 -7.55 13.45
CA GLU A 193 -0.88 -8.81 13.63
C GLU A 193 -2.36 -8.67 13.28
N GLU A 194 -2.99 -7.57 13.69
CA GLU A 194 -4.38 -7.22 13.33
C GLU A 194 -4.54 -7.16 11.80
N LYS A 195 -3.62 -6.49 11.08
CA LYS A 195 -3.66 -6.44 9.61
C LYS A 195 -3.48 -7.80 8.94
N LYS A 196 -2.69 -8.71 9.52
CA LYS A 196 -2.51 -10.09 8.98
C LYS A 196 -3.77 -10.93 9.18
N GLN A 197 -4.53 -10.71 10.25
CA GLN A 197 -5.79 -11.40 10.52
C GLN A 197 -6.91 -10.90 9.60
N GLU A 198 -7.06 -9.58 9.43
CA GLU A 198 -8.04 -8.99 8.50
C GLU A 198 -7.84 -9.46 7.05
N VAL A 199 -6.58 -9.54 6.57
CA VAL A 199 -6.28 -10.05 5.22
C VAL A 199 -6.64 -11.53 5.08
N LYS A 200 -6.52 -12.34 6.14
CA LYS A 200 -6.93 -13.76 6.12
C LYS A 200 -8.45 -13.90 6.14
N GLU A 201 -9.14 -13.09 6.92
CA GLU A 201 -10.60 -13.13 7.04
C GLU A 201 -11.29 -12.65 5.76
N ASN A 202 -10.80 -11.55 5.16
CA ASN A 202 -11.30 -11.03 3.88
C ASN A 202 -11.03 -11.99 2.71
N LYS A 203 -9.87 -12.67 2.69
CA LYS A 203 -9.61 -13.74 1.70
C LYS A 203 -10.56 -14.94 1.88
N THR A 204 -10.85 -15.32 3.12
CA THR A 204 -11.75 -16.45 3.42
C THR A 204 -13.20 -16.11 3.06
N ALA A 205 -13.63 -14.86 3.25
CA ALA A 205 -14.95 -14.40 2.82
C ALA A 205 -15.07 -14.39 1.29
N ALA A 206 -14.10 -13.84 0.56
CA ALA A 206 -14.11 -13.79 -0.91
C ALA A 206 -14.09 -15.19 -1.59
N ASP A 207 -13.36 -16.16 -1.02
CA ASP A 207 -13.32 -17.55 -1.51
C ASP A 207 -14.64 -18.27 -1.27
N LYS A 208 -15.30 -18.02 -0.12
CA LYS A 208 -16.63 -18.56 0.19
C LYS A 208 -17.71 -18.05 -0.75
N VAL A 209 -17.72 -16.77 -1.12
CA VAL A 209 -18.69 -16.23 -2.09
C VAL A 209 -18.44 -16.76 -3.51
N SER A 210 -17.17 -17.03 -3.87
CA SER A 210 -16.80 -17.61 -5.18
C SER A 210 -17.27 -19.06 -5.36
N ARG A 211 -17.35 -19.86 -4.29
CA ARG A 211 -17.81 -21.27 -4.38
C ARG A 211 -19.33 -21.44 -4.49
N VAL A 212 -20.13 -20.47 -4.04
CA VAL A 212 -21.60 -20.55 -4.09
C VAL A 212 -22.15 -20.23 -5.48
N GLY A 213 -21.45 -19.43 -6.29
CA GLY A 213 -21.91 -19.03 -7.64
C GLY A 213 -21.61 -20.01 -8.78
N VAL A 214 -20.72 -21.00 -8.58
CA VAL A 214 -20.26 -21.90 -9.67
C VAL A 214 -21.05 -23.22 -9.73
N MET A 215 -21.87 -23.53 -8.71
CA MET A 215 -22.54 -24.84 -8.60
C MET A 215 -24.01 -24.86 -9.04
N GLN A 216 -24.51 -23.81 -9.71
CA GLN A 216 -25.91 -23.74 -10.18
C GLN A 216 -26.12 -23.94 -11.69
N ASN A 217 -25.07 -24.24 -12.47
CA ASN A 217 -25.21 -24.46 -13.91
C ASN A 217 -24.61 -25.80 -14.37
N GLN A 218 -25.14 -26.92 -13.84
CA GLN A 218 -25.10 -28.22 -14.53
C GLN A 218 -25.96 -29.26 -13.80
N ALA A 219 -27.28 -29.09 -13.89
CA ALA A 219 -28.22 -30.19 -13.65
C ALA A 219 -29.28 -30.16 -14.77
N LYS A 220 -28.88 -30.52 -15.99
CA LYS A 220 -29.82 -31.00 -17.00
C LYS A 220 -29.86 -32.52 -16.93
N MET A 221 -31.03 -33.01 -16.53
CA MET A 221 -31.55 -34.37 -16.66
C MET A 221 -31.11 -35.07 -17.95
N SER A 222 -30.65 -36.31 -17.81
CA SER A 222 -30.76 -37.34 -18.86
C SER A 222 -31.04 -38.69 -18.18
N GLN A 223 -32.10 -39.34 -18.63
CA GLN A 223 -32.63 -40.62 -18.16
C GLN A 223 -31.66 -41.81 -18.33
N PRO A 224 -31.90 -42.93 -17.62
CA PRO A 224 -30.97 -44.06 -17.59
C PRO A 224 -31.16 -44.95 -18.83
N VAL A 225 -30.06 -45.42 -19.42
CA VAL A 225 -30.09 -46.49 -20.42
C VAL A 225 -29.14 -47.60 -19.98
N SER A 226 -29.69 -48.81 -19.96
CA SER A 226 -29.13 -50.09 -19.54
C SER A 226 -27.87 -50.52 -20.32
N PRO A 227 -27.10 -51.48 -19.79
CA PRO A 227 -25.80 -51.85 -20.35
C PRO A 227 -25.94 -52.91 -21.45
N MET A 228 -25.25 -52.72 -22.58
CA MET A 228 -24.97 -53.85 -23.49
C MET A 228 -23.61 -53.70 -24.19
N SER A 229 -22.83 -54.74 -23.97
CA SER A 229 -21.62 -55.19 -24.65
C SER A 229 -21.87 -55.50 -26.13
N ASN A 230 -21.03 -55.01 -27.05
CA ASN A 230 -20.13 -55.81 -27.88
C ASN A 230 -19.29 -54.92 -28.81
N GLY A 231 -18.08 -55.39 -29.14
CA GLY A 231 -17.00 -54.57 -29.68
C GLY A 231 -17.10 -54.12 -31.13
N GLN A 232 -16.40 -53.02 -31.39
CA GLN A 232 -15.66 -52.70 -32.62
C GLN A 232 -14.71 -51.52 -32.31
N PRO A 233 -13.41 -51.59 -32.64
CA PRO A 233 -12.47 -50.50 -32.35
C PRO A 233 -12.55 -49.40 -33.41
N MET A 234 -12.79 -48.15 -32.99
CA MET A 234 -12.60 -46.99 -33.87
C MET A 234 -11.11 -46.60 -33.95
N PRO A 235 -10.55 -46.42 -35.16
CA PRO A 235 -9.16 -46.01 -35.34
C PRO A 235 -9.03 -44.49 -35.21
N GLY A 236 -7.97 -44.02 -34.55
CA GLY A 236 -7.52 -42.62 -34.67
C GLY A 236 -7.50 -41.76 -33.39
N ARG A 237 -7.54 -42.34 -32.19
CA ARG A 237 -7.19 -41.60 -30.97
C ARG A 237 -5.83 -42.04 -30.43
N PRO A 238 -4.85 -41.13 -30.26
CA PRO A 238 -3.63 -41.44 -29.51
C PRO A 238 -4.00 -41.76 -28.06
N MET A 239 -3.57 -42.92 -27.56
CA MET A 239 -3.63 -43.22 -26.13
C MET A 239 -2.63 -42.34 -25.36
N PRO A 240 -2.96 -41.90 -24.13
CA PRO A 240 -1.98 -41.25 -23.26
C PRO A 240 -0.97 -42.31 -22.78
N MET A 241 0.32 -42.11 -23.10
CA MET A 241 1.37 -42.97 -22.57
C MET A 241 1.67 -42.62 -21.10
N PRO A 242 1.91 -43.63 -20.24
CA PRO A 242 2.33 -43.43 -18.85
C PRO A 242 3.73 -42.81 -18.80
N ASN A 243 3.86 -41.73 -18.04
CA ASN A 243 5.11 -40.99 -17.89
C ASN A 243 6.12 -41.82 -17.09
N GLY A 244 7.14 -42.36 -17.76
CA GLY A 244 8.10 -43.24 -17.08
C GLY A 244 9.32 -43.70 -17.88
N GLN A 245 9.85 -42.91 -18.82
CA GLN A 245 11.21 -43.11 -19.33
C GLN A 245 11.87 -41.77 -19.74
N PRO A 246 13.11 -41.47 -19.33
CA PRO A 246 13.82 -40.25 -19.73
C PRO A 246 14.37 -40.39 -21.16
N MET A 247 14.14 -39.36 -22.00
CA MET A 247 14.74 -39.27 -23.34
C MET A 247 16.25 -38.98 -23.26
N PRO A 248 17.08 -39.53 -24.18
CA PRO A 248 18.51 -39.25 -24.22
C PRO A 248 18.77 -37.84 -24.79
N GLY A 249 19.60 -37.04 -24.12
CA GLY A 249 20.17 -35.80 -24.70
C GLY A 249 19.74 -34.47 -24.05
N ARG A 250 19.02 -34.47 -22.93
CA ARG A 250 18.80 -33.25 -22.12
C ARG A 250 19.57 -33.33 -20.79
N PRO A 251 20.35 -32.31 -20.41
CA PRO A 251 20.99 -32.28 -19.10
C PRO A 251 19.93 -32.27 -17.99
N MET A 252 20.02 -33.18 -17.03
CA MET A 252 19.21 -33.12 -15.80
C MET A 252 19.62 -31.90 -14.96
N PRO A 253 18.68 -31.26 -14.25
CA PRO A 253 19.02 -30.26 -13.24
C PRO A 253 19.65 -30.95 -12.02
N MET A 254 20.86 -30.55 -11.64
CA MET A 254 21.50 -31.05 -10.42
C MET A 254 20.88 -30.41 -9.16
N PRO A 255 20.66 -31.18 -8.09
CA PRO A 255 20.25 -30.65 -6.80
C PRO A 255 21.45 -30.03 -6.07
N ASN A 256 21.28 -28.78 -5.67
CA ASN A 256 21.90 -28.06 -4.54
C ASN A 256 23.33 -28.44 -4.10
N GLY A 257 24.27 -27.49 -4.26
CA GLY A 257 25.20 -27.17 -3.17
C GLY A 257 26.59 -27.79 -3.15
N GLN A 258 27.33 -27.86 -4.27
CA GLN A 258 28.78 -28.07 -4.22
C GLN A 258 29.54 -27.06 -5.11
N PRO A 259 30.58 -26.38 -4.59
CA PRO A 259 31.41 -25.50 -5.39
C PRO A 259 32.37 -26.29 -6.29
N MET A 260 32.44 -25.92 -7.57
CA MET A 260 33.39 -26.49 -8.52
C MET A 260 34.84 -26.11 -8.17
N PRO A 261 35.81 -27.04 -8.21
CA PRO A 261 37.22 -26.73 -8.00
C PRO A 261 37.76 -25.95 -9.21
N GLY A 262 38.42 -24.81 -8.96
CA GLY A 262 39.20 -24.09 -9.99
C GLY A 262 38.68 -22.73 -10.42
N ARG A 263 37.65 -22.16 -9.79
CA ARG A 263 37.26 -20.76 -9.99
C ARG A 263 37.67 -19.89 -8.80
N PRO A 264 38.40 -18.77 -8.99
CA PRO A 264 38.72 -17.85 -7.92
C PRO A 264 37.43 -17.23 -7.35
N MET A 265 37.26 -17.27 -6.03
CA MET A 265 36.20 -16.51 -5.35
C MET A 265 36.50 -15.00 -5.41
N PRO A 266 35.49 -14.14 -5.63
CA PRO A 266 35.66 -12.71 -5.48
C PRO A 266 35.82 -12.35 -3.98
N MET A 267 36.89 -11.64 -3.64
CA MET A 267 37.06 -11.08 -2.29
C MET A 267 36.04 -9.96 -2.03
N PRO A 268 35.43 -9.91 -0.82
CA PRO A 268 34.69 -8.74 -0.37
C PRO A 268 35.65 -7.58 -0.09
N ASN A 269 35.47 -6.50 -0.83
CA ASN A 269 36.23 -5.26 -0.68
C ASN A 269 35.69 -4.47 0.52
N GLY A 270 36.53 -4.10 1.51
CA GLY A 270 36.14 -3.00 2.43
C GLY A 270 36.62 -2.98 3.88
N GLN A 271 37.78 -3.50 4.26
CA GLN A 271 38.39 -3.11 5.55
C GLN A 271 39.84 -2.63 5.35
N PRO A 272 40.20 -1.41 5.81
CA PRO A 272 41.58 -0.95 5.78
C PRO A 272 42.38 -1.60 6.92
N MET A 273 43.57 -2.13 6.59
CA MET A 273 44.56 -2.60 7.56
C MET A 273 45.15 -1.43 8.36
N PRO A 274 45.47 -1.62 9.66
CA PRO A 274 46.16 -0.62 10.47
C PRO A 274 47.69 -0.74 10.32
N GLY A 275 48.37 0.39 10.13
CA GLY A 275 49.82 0.45 10.36
C GLY A 275 50.52 1.66 9.74
N ARG A 276 50.82 2.67 10.56
CA ARG A 276 52.17 2.98 11.07
C ARG A 276 52.15 4.26 11.89
#